data_AF-A0A534QB61-F1
#
_entry.id   AF-A0A534QB61-F1
#
_cell.length_a   1.000
_cell.length_b   1.000
_cell.length_c   1.000
_cell.angle_alpha   90.00
_cell.angle_beta   90.00
_cell.angle_gamma   90.00
#
_symmetry.space_group_name_H-M   'P 1'
#
loop_
_entity.id
_entity.type
_entity.pdbx_description
1 polymer ?
#
loop_
_entity_poly.entity_id
_entity_poly.type
_entity_poly.pdbx_seq_one_letter_code
_entity_poly.pdbx_strand_id
1 'polypeptide(L)' 'KPLVSKDAAMAAYAPTNTVILTESSSNIRRLIQILESIDVETYKEDLAVIPIEYADASTLADQVS' A
#
# COMPACT_ATOMS: atom_id res chain seq x y z
N LYS A 1 -2.74 16.71 16.25
CA LYS A 1 -4.23 16.70 16.32
C LYS A 1 -4.69 15.42 15.63
N PRO A 2 -5.63 14.65 16.19
CA PRO A 2 -6.17 13.47 15.51
C PRO A 2 -6.68 13.90 14.13
N LEU A 3 -6.40 13.07 13.11
CA LEU A 3 -6.83 13.30 11.73
C LEU A 3 -8.34 13.15 11.54
N VAL A 4 -9.01 12.66 12.58
CA VAL A 4 -10.45 12.45 12.69
C VAL A 4 -10.99 13.29 13.85
N SER A 5 -12.17 13.87 13.61
CA SER A 5 -12.96 14.60 14.60
C SER A 5 -13.66 13.65 15.58
N LYS A 6 -14.28 14.20 16.62
CA LYS A 6 -14.94 13.39 17.66
C LYS A 6 -16.11 12.55 17.15
N ASP A 7 -16.84 13.04 16.14
CA ASP A 7 -18.02 12.39 15.57
C ASP A 7 -17.71 11.67 14.24
N ALA A 8 -16.42 11.51 13.93
CA ALA A 8 -15.96 10.85 12.72
C ALA A 8 -16.25 9.35 12.75
N ALA A 9 -16.56 8.77 11.59
CA ALA A 9 -16.61 7.31 11.42
C ALA A 9 -15.68 6.88 10.28
N MET A 10 -14.99 5.77 10.48
CA MET A 10 -14.14 5.14 9.46
C MET A 10 -14.30 3.62 9.53
N ALA A 11 -14.54 3.00 8.39
CA ALA A 11 -14.67 1.55 8.26
C ALA A 11 -13.88 1.06 7.04
N ALA A 12 -13.11 0.00 7.22
CA ALA A 12 -12.42 -0.66 6.12
C ALA A 12 -13.31 -1.75 5.52
N TYR A 13 -13.40 -1.78 4.20
CA TYR A 13 -14.05 -2.81 3.42
C TYR A 13 -12.99 -3.57 2.62
N ALA A 14 -12.44 -4.59 3.26
CA ALA A 14 -11.34 -5.42 2.75
C ALA A 14 -11.60 -6.03 1.36
N PRO A 15 -12.83 -6.49 0.99
CA PRO A 15 -13.06 -7.14 -0.31
C PRO A 15 -12.70 -6.28 -1.52
N THR A 16 -12.78 -4.96 -1.42
CA THR A 16 -12.42 -4.03 -2.51
C THR A 16 -11.32 -3.05 -2.11
N ASN A 17 -10.58 -3.35 -1.03
CA ASN A 17 -9.57 -2.46 -0.47
C ASN A 17 -10.05 -1.00 -0.30
N THR A 18 -11.31 -0.82 0.14
CA THR A 18 -11.97 0.49 0.20
C THR A 18 -12.12 0.97 1.63
N VAL A 19 -11.95 2.28 1.86
CA VAL A 19 -12.20 2.92 3.16
C VAL A 19 -13.45 3.80 3.06
N ILE A 20 -14.45 3.50 3.90
CA ILE A 20 -15.67 4.29 4.03
C ILE A 20 -15.46 5.28 5.18
N LEU A 21 -15.69 6.56 4.93
CA LEU A 21 -15.40 7.64 5.87
C LEU A 21 -16.53 8.67 5.91
N THR A 22 -16.91 9.06 7.13
CA THR A 22 -17.89 10.11 7.41
C THR A 22 -17.21 11.21 8.21
N GLU A 23 -17.12 12.40 7.61
CA GLU A 23 -16.39 13.54 8.16
C GLU A 23 -16.92 14.87 7.62
N SER A 24 -16.43 15.97 8.19
CA SER A 24 -16.65 17.31 7.64
C SER A 24 -15.99 17.46 6.26
N SER A 25 -16.61 18.26 5.38
CA SER A 25 -16.13 18.45 4.01
C SER A 25 -14.67 18.94 3.92
N SER A 26 -14.23 19.79 4.86
CA SER A 26 -12.83 20.27 4.93
C SER A 26 -11.86 19.15 5.33
N ASN A 27 -12.27 18.28 6.25
CA ASN A 27 -11.41 17.18 6.70
C ASN A 27 -11.34 16.06 5.66
N ILE A 28 -12.44 15.77 4.96
CA ILE A 28 -12.45 14.83 3.82
C ILE A 28 -11.42 15.26 2.76
N ARG A 29 -11.43 16.54 2.34
CA ARG A 29 -10.46 17.06 1.37
C ARG A 29 -9.01 16.90 1.83
N ARG A 30 -8.74 17.20 3.10
CA ARG A 30 -7.41 17.02 3.69
C ARG A 30 -6.98 15.55 3.72
N LEU A 31 -7.89 14.65 4.10
CA LEU A 31 -7.61 13.21 4.16
C LEU A 31 -7.33 12.63 2.77
N ILE A 32 -8.09 13.04 1.74
CA ILE A 32 -7.83 12.64 0.35
C ILE A 32 -6.43 13.07 -0.08
N GLN A 33 -6.02 14.31 0.19
CA GLN A 33 -4.66 14.79 -0.15
C GLN A 33 -3.57 13.99 0.55
N ILE A 34 -3.79 13.61 1.82
CA ILE A 34 -2.84 12.75 2.55
C ILE A 34 -2.78 11.37 1.91
N LEU A 35 -3.94 10.78 1.59
CA LEU A 35 -4.02 9.47 0.96
C LEU A 35 -3.30 9.44 -0.40
N GLU A 36 -3.53 10.43 -1.25
CA GLU A 36 -2.84 10.57 -2.54
C GLU A 36 -1.32 10.73 -2.39
N SER A 37 -0.86 11.36 -1.30
CA SER A 37 0.57 11.52 -1.04
C SER A 37 1.27 10.24 -0.55
N ILE A 38 0.52 9.32 0.05
CA ILE A 38 1.05 8.03 0.54
C ILE A 38 0.79 6.89 -0.44
N ASP A 39 -0.26 6.98 -1.26
CA ASP A 39 -0.62 6.00 -2.30
C ASP A 39 0.21 6.20 -3.57
N VAL A 40 1.53 6.25 -3.37
CA VAL A 40 2.54 6.33 -4.41
C VAL A 40 3.31 5.01 -4.44
N GLU A 41 3.64 4.53 -5.63
CA GLU A 41 4.48 3.34 -5.80
C GLU A 41 5.82 3.58 -5.06
N THR A 42 5.98 2.99 -3.88
CA THR A 42 7.14 3.27 -3.03
C THR A 42 8.37 2.49 -3.53
N TYR A 43 8.14 1.25 -3.98
CA TYR A 43 9.14 0.38 -4.59
C TYR A 43 8.42 -0.46 -5.64
N LYS A 44 8.85 -0.40 -6.90
CA LYS A 44 8.62 -1.54 -7.77
C LYS A 44 9.46 -2.67 -7.22
N GLU A 45 8.89 -3.85 -7.07
CA GLU A 45 9.71 -5.05 -7.10
C GLU A 45 10.45 -5.02 -8.44
N ASP A 46 11.75 -4.74 -8.41
CA ASP A 46 12.59 -4.85 -9.60
C ASP A 46 12.66 -6.33 -9.94
N LEU A 47 11.74 -6.78 -10.80
CA LEU A 47 11.72 -8.13 -11.32
C LEU A 47 12.91 -8.29 -12.27
N ALA A 48 14.04 -8.73 -11.70
CA ALA A 48 15.25 -9.03 -12.43
C ALA A 48 15.25 -10.52 -12.82
N VAL A 49 15.32 -10.79 -14.13
CA VAL A 49 15.55 -12.14 -14.64
C VAL A 49 17.05 -12.37 -14.76
N ILE A 50 17.60 -13.26 -13.93
CA ILE A 50 19.03 -13.61 -13.92
C ILE A 50 19.20 -14.98 -14.60
N PRO A 51 19.79 -15.05 -15.80
CA PRO A 51 20.06 -16.33 -16.45
C PRO A 51 21.17 -17.07 -15.71
N ILE A 52 21.01 -18.38 -15.52
CA ILE A 52 21.97 -19.24 -14.81
C ILE A 52 22.62 -20.19 -15.81
N GLU A 53 23.96 -20.18 -15.86
CA GLU A 53 24.74 -20.97 -16.83
C GLU A 53 25.39 -22.22 -16.21
N TYR A 54 25.79 -22.15 -14.94
CA TYR A 54 26.62 -23.18 -14.29
C TYR A 54 25.98 -23.83 -13.06
N ALA A 55 24.75 -23.45 -12.70
CA ALA A 55 24.05 -23.94 -11.51
C ALA A 55 22.57 -24.19 -11.80
N ASP A 56 21.93 -25.00 -10.95
CA ASP A 56 20.50 -25.22 -11.02
C ASP A 56 19.73 -24.07 -10.34
N ALA A 57 18.69 -23.58 -11.01
CA ALA A 57 17.91 -22.45 -10.53
C ALA A 57 17.15 -22.73 -9.24
N SER A 58 16.66 -23.96 -9.02
CA SER A 58 15.96 -24.32 -7.78
C SER A 58 16.90 -24.33 -6.59
N THR A 59 18.13 -24.84 -6.78
CA THR A 59 19.15 -24.85 -5.72
C THR A 59 19.57 -23.44 -5.32
N LEU A 60 19.70 -22.51 -6.28
CA LEU A 60 20.02 -21.12 -5.98
C LEU A 60 18.85 -20.38 -5.32
N ALA A 61 17.60 -20.67 -5.71
CA ALA A 61 16.42 -20.07 -5.09
C ALA A 61 16.32 -20.40 -3.59
N ASP A 62 16.68 -21.62 -3.20
CA ASP A 62 16.69 -22.07 -1.80
C ASP A 62 17.80 -21.41 -0.95
N GLN A 63 18.84 -20.86 -1.57
CA GLN A 63 19.95 -20.17 -0.87
C GLN A 63 19.72 -18.66 -0.72
N VAL A 64 18.81 -18.09 -1.51
CA VAL A 64 18.54 -16.64 -1.53
C VAL A 64 17.25 -16.28 -0.76
N SER A 65 16.38 -17.27 -0.50
CA SER A 65 15.19 -17.14 0.36
C SER A 65 15.56 -17.13 1.85
#